data_AF-A0A962PTL0-F1
#
_entry.id   AF-A0A962PTL0-F1
#
_cell.length_a   1.000
_cell.length_b   1.000
_cell.length_c   1.000
_cell.angle_alpha   90.00
_cell.angle_beta   90.00
_cell.angle_gamma   90.00
#
_symmetry.space_group_name_H-M   'P 1'
#
loop_
_entity.id
_entity.type
_entity.pdbx_description
1 polymer ?
#
loop_
_entity_poly.entity_id
_entity_poly.type
_entity_poly.pdbx_seq_one_letter_code
_entity_poly.pdbx_strand_id
1 'polypeptide(L)'
;NIVVNGSIIFFSESEMRYIMLALQQLLERNQRTIECKQSVHDAYNDWIDAGNQQMAWGSPRVQSWYKNSQGRVTQNWPYTLLEFWRRTRTLNPDDYQFG
;
A
#
# COMPACT_ATOMS: atom_id res chain seq x y z
N ASN A 1 -3.08 -2.98 -9.35
CA ASN A 1 -2.88 -3.90 -10.50
C ASN A 1 -1.54 -4.61 -10.31
N ILE A 2 -1.42 -5.91 -10.63
CA ILE A 2 -0.22 -6.72 -10.38
C ILE A 2 0.46 -7.01 -11.70
N VAL A 3 1.71 -6.54 -11.85
CA VAL A 3 2.49 -6.72 -13.08
C VAL A 3 3.54 -7.81 -12.94
N VAL A 4 4.06 -8.03 -11.73
CA VAL A 4 5.07 -9.06 -11.47
C VAL A 4 4.47 -10.11 -10.55
N ASN A 5 4.22 -11.28 -11.14
CA ASN A 5 3.90 -12.56 -10.50
C ASN A 5 3.17 -12.46 -9.15
N GLY A 6 1.85 -12.33 -9.22
CA GLY A 6 1.01 -12.45 -8.04
C GLY A 6 -0.49 -12.43 -8.31
N SER A 7 -1.24 -12.99 -7.35
CA SER A 7 -2.69 -13.11 -7.42
C SER A 7 -3.36 -11.87 -6.83
N ILE A 8 -4.29 -11.26 -7.57
CA ILE A 8 -5.10 -10.16 -7.04
C ILE A 8 -5.94 -10.62 -5.85
N ILE A 9 -6.34 -11.89 -5.83
CA ILE A 9 -7.07 -12.50 -4.72
C ILE A 9 -6.20 -12.47 -3.46
N PHE A 10 -4.91 -12.78 -3.56
CA PHE A 10 -3.99 -12.74 -2.41
C PHE A 10 -3.82 -11.31 -1.85
N PHE A 11 -3.77 -10.30 -2.74
CA PHE A 11 -3.78 -8.90 -2.32
C PHE A 11 -5.07 -8.57 -1.56
N SER A 12 -6.22 -8.90 -2.14
CA SER A 12 -7.52 -8.65 -1.52
C SER A 12 -7.68 -9.35 -0.17
N GLU A 13 -7.25 -10.61 -0.04
CA GLU A 13 -7.28 -11.33 1.23
C GLU A 13 -6.40 -10.66 2.30
N SER A 14 -5.21 -10.20 1.90
CA SER A 14 -4.29 -9.49 2.81
C SER A 14 -4.84 -8.13 3.23
N GLU A 15 -5.46 -7.39 2.30
CA GLU A 15 -6.13 -6.11 2.56
C GLU A 15 -7.34 -6.28 3.49
N MET A 16 -8.20 -7.26 3.23
CA MET A 16 -9.36 -7.54 4.09
C MET A 16 -8.92 -7.93 5.49
N ARG A 17 -7.88 -8.76 5.63
CA ARG A 17 -7.32 -9.10 6.93
C ARG A 17 -6.80 -7.86 7.67
N TYR A 18 -6.10 -6.95 6.99
CA TYR A 18 -5.59 -5.72 7.59
C TYR A 18 -6.73 -4.79 8.04
N ILE A 19 -7.80 -4.67 7.24
CA ILE A 19 -9.01 -3.92 7.62
C ILE A 19 -9.66 -4.53 8.87
N MET A 20 -9.76 -5.85 8.96
CA MET A 20 -10.29 -6.52 10.16
C MET A 20 -9.44 -6.23 11.41
N LEU A 21 -8.10 -6.14 11.28
CA LEU A 21 -7.22 -5.73 12.38
C LEU A 21 -7.47 -4.27 12.80
N ALA A 22 -7.71 -3.36 11.85
CA ALA A 22 -8.04 -1.97 12.15
C ALA A 22 -9.37 -1.84 12.90
N LEU A 23 -10.40 -2.58 12.46
CA LEU A 23 -11.70 -2.64 13.13
C LEU A 23 -11.59 -3.24 14.53
N GLN A 24 -10.78 -4.29 14.70
CA GLN A 24 -10.49 -4.85 16.02
C GLN A 24 -9.86 -3.80 16.95
N GLN A 25 -8.88 -3.01 16.48
CA GLN A 25 -8.27 -1.95 17.29
C GLN A 25 -9.27 -0.86 17.69
N LEU A 26 -10.20 -0.47 16.81
CA LEU A 26 -11.27 0.48 17.15
C LEU A 26 -12.14 -0.04 18.30
N LEU A 27 -12.58 -1.31 18.19
CA LEU A 27 -13.44 -1.95 19.19
C LEU A 27 -12.72 -2.10 20.54
N GLU A 28 -11.47 -2.58 20.52
CA GLU A 28 -10.66 -2.77 21.74
C GLU A 28 -10.35 -1.45 22.45
N ARG A 29 -10.18 -0.36 21.70
CA ARG A 29 -9.86 0.98 22.25
C ARG A 29 -11.10 1.82 22.56
N ASN A 30 -12.30 1.34 22.22
CA ASN A 30 -13.56 2.08 22.28
C ASN A 30 -13.49 3.43 21.54
N GLN A 31 -12.93 3.41 20.32
CA GLN A 31 -12.76 4.57 19.45
C GLN A 31 -13.70 4.46 18.24
N ARG A 32 -13.99 5.59 17.60
CA ARG A 32 -14.91 5.71 16.46
C ARG A 32 -14.19 5.92 15.13
N THR A 33 -12.99 6.49 15.15
CA THR A 33 -12.17 6.76 13.96
C THR A 33 -10.76 6.22 14.11
N ILE A 34 -10.20 5.80 12.98
CA ILE A 34 -8.80 5.42 12.81
C ILE A 34 -8.32 6.09 11.53
N GLU A 35 -7.36 7.00 11.66
CA GLU A 35 -6.88 7.84 10.56
C GLU A 35 -5.38 7.68 10.39
N CYS A 36 -4.93 7.41 9.16
CA CYS A 36 -3.51 7.30 8.86
C CYS A 36 -2.82 8.65 9.07
N LYS A 37 -1.69 8.67 9.78
CA LYS A 37 -0.89 9.89 9.93
C LYS A 37 -0.36 10.34 8.57
N GLN A 38 -0.45 11.64 8.30
CA GLN A 38 0.04 12.23 7.04
C GLN A 38 1.51 11.86 6.75
N SER A 39 2.38 11.90 7.77
CA SER A 39 3.80 11.55 7.62
C SER A 39 4.02 10.09 7.22
N VAL A 40 3.16 9.16 7.67
CA VAL A 40 3.24 7.73 7.31
C VAL A 40 2.77 7.52 5.87
N HIS A 41 1.67 8.18 5.48
CA HIS A 41 1.19 8.20 4.11
C HIS A 41 2.25 8.73 3.13
N ASP A 42 2.90 9.85 3.46
CA ASP A 42 3.88 10.48 2.59
C ASP A 42 5.14 9.61 2.46
N ALA A 43 5.65 9.06 3.57
CA ALA A 43 6.77 8.13 3.55
C ALA A 43 6.46 6.85 2.74
N TYR A 44 5.23 6.34 2.82
CA TYR A 44 4.79 5.22 1.99
C TYR A 44 4.80 5.57 0.50
N ASN A 45 4.31 6.75 0.13
CA ASN A 45 4.29 7.20 -1.26
C ASN A 45 5.70 7.39 -1.83
N ASP A 46 6.60 8.02 -1.09
CA ASP A 46 8.01 8.19 -1.50
C ASP A 46 8.67 6.82 -1.74
N TRP A 47 8.41 5.87 -0.85
CA TRP A 47 8.92 4.51 -0.98
C TRP A 47 8.34 3.75 -2.18
N ILE A 48 7.04 3.90 -2.46
CA ILE A 48 6.39 3.26 -3.61
C ILE A 48 6.84 3.89 -4.93
N ASP A 49 7.02 5.20 -4.97
CA ASP A 49 7.52 5.90 -6.14
C ASP A 49 8.96 5.50 -6.45
N ALA A 50 9.83 5.46 -5.45
CA ALA A 50 11.21 5.00 -5.59
C ALA A 50 11.28 3.54 -6.09
N GLY A 51 10.42 2.66 -5.55
CA GLY A 51 10.31 1.28 -6.01
C GLY A 51 9.88 1.19 -7.47
N ASN A 52 8.83 1.93 -7.85
CA ASN A 52 8.32 1.92 -9.21
C ASN A 52 9.33 2.44 -10.23
N GLN A 53 10.17 3.42 -9.88
CA GLN A 53 11.24 3.92 -10.75
C GLN A 53 12.27 2.84 -11.12
N GLN A 54 12.44 1.81 -10.29
CA GLN A 54 13.37 0.70 -10.55
C GLN A 54 12.76 -0.41 -11.42
N MET A 55 11.47 -0.33 -11.76
CA MET A 55 10.78 -1.34 -12.55
C MET A 55 10.79 -0.99 -14.04
N ALA A 56 10.61 -1.99 -14.90
CA ALA A 56 10.55 -1.80 -16.36
C ALA A 56 9.50 -0.74 -16.77
N TRP A 57 8.33 -0.75 -16.12
CA TRP A 57 7.28 0.26 -16.36
C TRP A 57 7.58 1.63 -15.74
N GLY A 58 8.55 1.73 -14.82
CA GLY A 58 9.03 2.99 -14.27
C GLY A 58 9.91 3.78 -15.22
N SER A 59 10.55 3.11 -16.19
CA SER A 59 11.45 3.74 -17.15
C SER A 59 10.79 4.91 -17.88
N PRO A 60 11.44 6.09 -17.99
CA PRO A 60 10.93 7.23 -18.77
C PRO A 60 10.67 6.90 -20.25
N ARG A 61 11.34 5.87 -20.78
CA ARG A 61 11.21 5.44 -22.18
C ARG A 61 10.01 4.52 -22.43
N VAL A 62 9.37 4.03 -21.36
CA VAL A 62 8.21 3.14 -21.44
C VAL A 62 6.94 3.94 -21.20
N GLN A 63 6.05 3.97 -22.19
CA GLN A 63 4.71 4.52 -22.05
C GLN A 63 3.75 3.39 -21.67
N SER A 64 2.96 3.61 -20.61
CA SER A 64 2.00 2.64 -20.13
C SER A 64 0.83 3.36 -19.48
N TRP A 65 -0.32 2.71 -19.44
CA TRP A 65 -1.52 3.21 -18.75
C TRP A 65 -1.36 3.27 -17.23
N TYR A 66 -0.26 2.73 -16.68
CA TYR A 66 0.09 2.83 -15.26
C TYR A 66 0.54 4.24 -14.85
N LYS A 67 0.92 5.07 -15.83
CA LYS A 67 1.43 6.42 -15.60
C LYS A 67 0.34 7.47 -15.73
N ASN A 68 0.37 8.47 -14.85
CA ASN A 68 -0.45 9.66 -15.00
C ASN A 68 0.16 10.62 -16.05
N SER A 69 -0.49 11.78 -16.27
CA SER A 69 -0.02 12.82 -17.21
C SER A 69 1.36 13.41 -16.87
N GLN A 70 1.85 13.21 -15.65
CA GLN A 70 3.18 13.63 -15.20
C GLN A 70 4.23 12.51 -15.30
N GLY A 71 3.87 11.35 -15.86
CA GLY A 71 4.76 10.20 -16.00
C GLY A 71 4.98 9.39 -14.72
N ARG A 72 4.31 9.75 -13.61
CA ARG A 72 4.38 9.04 -12.32
C ARG A 72 3.51 7.78 -12.38
N VAL A 73 4.07 6.66 -11.94
CA VAL A 73 3.33 5.38 -11.83
C VAL A 73 2.43 5.43 -10.61
N THR A 74 1.11 5.30 -10.79
CA THR A 74 0.15 5.45 -9.67
C THR A 74 -0.61 4.18 -9.31
N GLN A 75 -0.59 3.15 -10.17
CA GLN A 75 -1.51 2.00 -10.04
C GLN A 75 -0.85 0.67 -9.64
N ASN A 76 0.48 0.60 -9.68
CA ASN A 76 1.21 -0.66 -9.57
C ASN A 76 2.06 -0.76 -8.31
N TRP A 77 2.03 -1.96 -7.75
CA TRP A 77 2.91 -2.40 -6.67
C TRP A 77 4.24 -2.88 -7.26
N PRO A 78 5.40 -2.31 -6.87
CA PRO A 78 6.70 -2.66 -7.43
C PRO A 78 7.44 -3.77 -6.66
N TYR A 79 6.91 -4.24 -5.52
CA TYR A 79 7.61 -5.20 -4.66
C TYR A 79 7.02 -6.62 -4.75
N THR A 80 7.60 -7.55 -4.00
CA THR A 80 7.14 -8.95 -3.97
C THR A 80 5.81 -9.11 -3.22
N LEU A 81 5.11 -10.23 -3.46
CA LEU A 81 3.96 -10.64 -2.64
C LEU A 81 4.30 -10.81 -1.16
N LEU A 82 5.49 -11.34 -0.87
CA LEU A 82 5.97 -11.52 0.50
C LEU A 82 6.12 -10.18 1.22
N GLU A 83 6.60 -9.14 0.52
CA GLU A 83 6.69 -7.79 1.06
C GLU A 83 5.30 -7.21 1.34
N PHE A 84 4.36 -7.38 0.40
CA PHE A 84 2.97 -6.94 0.60
C PHE A 84 2.36 -7.60 1.84
N TRP A 85 2.49 -8.92 1.96
CA TRP A 85 2.03 -9.68 3.12
C TRP A 85 2.73 -9.25 4.42
N ARG A 86 4.05 -9.02 4.40
CA ARG A 86 4.79 -8.57 5.60
C ARG A 86 4.30 -7.22 6.11
N ARG A 87 3.92 -6.32 5.21
CA ARG A 87 3.41 -4.99 5.56
C ARG A 87 1.96 -5.00 6.02
N THR A 88 1.17 -5.96 5.56
CA THR A 88 -0.27 -6.07 5.87
C THR A 88 -0.61 -7.18 6.87
N ARG A 89 0.35 -8.00 7.32
CA ARG A 89 0.08 -9.08 8.30
C ARG A 89 -0.22 -8.57 9.72
N THR A 90 0.22 -7.35 10.05
CA THR A 90 0.06 -6.73 11.37
C THR A 90 -0.19 -5.24 11.20
N LEU A 91 -1.18 -4.70 11.91
CA LEU A 91 -1.38 -3.27 12.01
C LEU A 91 -0.47 -2.68 13.09
N ASN A 92 0.24 -1.61 12.77
CA ASN A 92 1.04 -0.86 13.72
C ASN A 92 0.20 0.33 14.25
N PRO A 93 -0.25 0.33 15.51
CA PRO A 93 -1.09 1.41 16.04
C PRO A 93 -0.41 2.79 16.00
N ASP A 94 0.93 2.83 16.03
CA ASP A 94 1.69 4.08 16.01
C ASP A 94 1.62 4.79 14.64
N ASP A 95 1.15 4.11 13.60
CA ASP A 95 0.96 4.70 12.27
C ASP A 95 -0.35 5.52 12.19
N TYR A 96 -1.21 5.43 13.20
CA TYR A 96 -2.58 5.93 13.17
C TYR A 96 -2.88 6.92 14.30
N GLN A 97 -3.86 7.78 14.07
CA GLN A 97 -4.55 8.57 15.09
C GLN A 97 -5.91 7.92 15.33
N PHE A 98 -6.27 7.72 16.60
CA PHE A 98 -7.55 7.16 17.01
C PHE A 98 -8.39 8.25 17.68
N GLY A 99 -9.69 8.31 17.39
CA GLY A 99 -10.63 9.28 17.95
C GLY A 99 -12.07 8.79 17.99
#